data_AF-A0A3D0DAQ2-F1
#
_entry.id   AF-A0A3D0DAQ2-F1
#
_cell.length_a   1.000
_cell.length_b   1.000
_cell.length_c   1.000
_cell.angle_alpha   90.00
_cell.angle_beta   90.00
_cell.angle_gamma   90.00
#
_symmetry.space_group_name_H-M   'P 1'
#
loop_
_entity.id
_entity.type
_entity.pdbx_description
1 polymer ?
#
loop_
_entity_poly.entity_id
_entity_poly.type
_entity_poly.pdbx_seq_one_letter_code
_entity_poly.pdbx_strand_id
1 'polypeptide(L)' 'IGYCVSWRPAMDSVEAVRTGIEATYRERTGQSHALYQRALRSLPGGDTRSITFYRPYPTFMEHRARVAT' A
#
# COMPACT_ATOMS: atom_id res chain seq x y z
N ILE A 1 -6.07 34.07 4.43
CA ILE A 1 -5.76 32.62 4.30
C ILE A 1 -5.49 32.10 5.71
N GLY A 2 -6.53 31.67 6.41
CA GLY A 2 -6.53 31.50 7.88
C GLY A 2 -7.07 30.16 8.37
N TYR A 3 -6.98 29.11 7.55
CA TYR A 3 -7.30 27.74 7.94
C TYR A 3 -6.01 26.92 7.83
N CYS A 4 -5.16 26.87 8.85
CA CYS A 4 -4.02 25.93 8.77
C CYS A 4 -3.48 25.49 10.13
N VAL A 5 -3.46 26.36 11.15
CA VAL A 5 -2.73 26.05 12.38
C VAL A 5 -3.52 25.16 13.36
N SER A 6 -4.85 25.28 13.40
CA SER A 6 -5.69 24.58 14.39
C SER A 6 -5.84 23.08 14.14
N TRP A 7 -5.67 22.62 12.91
CA TRP A 7 -5.84 21.21 12.54
C TRP A 7 -4.53 20.41 12.57
N ARG A 8 -3.39 21.05 12.84
CA ARG A 8 -2.07 20.41 12.83
C ARG A 8 -2.01 19.16 13.73
N PRO A 9 -2.46 19.19 15.00
CA PRO A 9 -2.40 18.00 15.86
C PRO A 9 -3.26 16.84 15.32
N ALA A 10 -4.39 17.14 14.70
CA ALA A 10 -5.25 16.14 14.08
C ALA A 10 -4.58 15.52 12.84
N MET A 11 -3.92 16.34 12.00
CA MET A 11 -3.16 15.84 10.86
C MET A 11 -1.94 15.00 11.26
N ASP A 12 -1.23 15.39 12.32
CA ASP A 12 -0.12 14.62 12.88
C ASP A 12 -0.60 13.24 13.37
N SER A 13 -1.77 13.19 14.00
CA SER A 13 -2.39 11.93 14.45
C SER A 13 -2.77 11.02 13.28
N VAL A 14 -3.34 11.59 12.20
CA VAL A 14 -3.66 10.85 10.98
C VAL A 14 -2.40 10.29 10.33
N GLU A 15 -1.32 11.07 10.30
CA GLU A 15 -0.03 10.65 9.74
C GLU A 15 0.60 9.51 10.56
N ALA A 16 0.50 9.57 11.89
CA ALA A 16 0.95 8.49 12.76
C ALA A 16 0.18 7.19 12.48
N VAL A 17 -1.15 7.26 12.33
CA VAL A 17 -2.00 6.11 11.99
C VAL A 17 -1.63 5.57 10.60
N ARG A 18 -1.48 6.44 9.59
CA ARG A 18 -1.06 6.05 8.24
C ARG A 18 0.26 5.29 8.27
N THR A 19 1.25 5.81 8.99
CA THR A 19 2.57 5.19 9.13
C THR A 19 2.48 3.81 9.78
N GLY A 20 1.66 3.68 10.84
CA GLY A 20 1.40 2.38 11.49
C GLY A 20 0.76 1.37 10.54
N ILE A 21 -0.26 1.78 9.77
CA ILE A 21 -0.92 0.93 8.78
C ILE A 21 0.08 0.47 7.71
N GLU A 22 0.90 1.38 7.17
CA GLU A 22 1.90 1.00 6.17
C GLU A 22 2.97 0.05 6.74
N ALA A 23 3.39 0.23 7.99
CA ALA A 23 4.35 -0.65 8.65
C ALA A 23 3.80 -2.08 8.77
N THR A 24 2.58 -2.24 9.30
CA THR A 24 1.91 -3.54 9.40
C THR A 24 1.65 -4.15 8.02
N TYR A 25 1.31 -3.34 7.02
CA TYR A 25 1.16 -3.82 5.64
C TYR A 25 2.47 -4.41 5.11
N ARG A 26 3.60 -3.68 5.26
CA ARG A 26 4.92 -4.14 4.80
C ARG A 26 5.36 -5.43 5.49
N GLU A 27 5.13 -5.52 6.80
CA GLU A 27 5.43 -6.72 7.60
C GLU A 27 4.69 -7.95 7.08
N ARG A 28 3.39 -7.80 6.75
CA ARG A 28 2.52 -8.91 6.36
C ARG A 28 2.61 -9.30 4.87
N THR A 29 3.17 -8.45 4.01
CA THR A 29 3.10 -8.62 2.55
C THR A 29 4.45 -8.71 1.85
N GLY A 30 5.49 -9.19 2.54
CA GLY A 30 6.86 -9.30 2.00
C GLY A 30 6.99 -10.05 0.67
N GLN A 31 6.19 -11.09 0.42
CA GLN A 31 6.18 -11.79 -0.88
C GLN A 31 5.67 -10.90 -2.02
N SER A 32 4.64 -10.08 -1.77
CA SER A 32 4.13 -9.13 -2.76
C SER A 32 5.18 -8.06 -3.08
N HIS A 33 5.95 -7.60 -2.08
CA HIS A 33 7.10 -6.71 -2.30
C HIS A 33 8.10 -7.33 -3.28
N ALA A 34 8.51 -8.57 -3.04
CA ALA A 34 9.50 -9.25 -3.89
C ALA A 34 9.01 -9.41 -5.34
N LEU A 35 7.74 -9.74 -5.52
CA LEU A 35 7.10 -9.83 -6.84
C LEU A 35 7.04 -8.47 -7.54
N TYR A 36 6.69 -7.40 -6.81
CA TYR A 36 6.71 -6.04 -7.34
C TYR A 36 8.11 -5.61 -7.78
N GLN A 37 9.15 -5.88 -6.98
CA GLN A 37 10.54 -5.61 -7.36
C GLN A 37 10.98 -6.38 -8.60
N ARG A 38 10.43 -7.58 -8.81
CA ARG A 38 10.61 -8.33 -10.05
C ARG A 38 9.89 -7.67 -11.21
N ALA A 39 8.64 -7.25 -11.02
CA ALA A 39 7.85 -6.60 -12.06
C ALA A 39 8.49 -5.29 -12.54
N LEU A 40 9.05 -4.48 -11.65
CA LEU A 40 9.74 -3.22 -11.97
C LEU A 40 10.90 -3.39 -12.96
N ARG A 41 11.51 -4.58 -13.04
CA ARG A 41 12.60 -4.85 -14.00
C ARG A 41 12.13 -5.01 -15.44
N SER A 42 10.83 -5.21 -15.65
CA SER A 42 10.25 -5.52 -16.96
C SER A 42 9.10 -4.58 -17.34
N LEU A 43 8.43 -3.97 -16.36
CA LEU A 43 7.26 -3.14 -16.53
C LEU A 43 7.51 -1.76 -15.91
N PRO A 44 7.31 -0.66 -16.66
CA PRO A 44 7.28 0.68 -16.09
C PRO A 44 6.24 0.76 -14.98
N GLY A 45 6.65 1.16 -13.77
CA GLY A 45 5.75 1.20 -12.61
C GLY A 45 5.40 -0.18 -12.02
N GLY A 46 5.90 -1.28 -12.58
CA GLY A 46 5.70 -2.63 -12.06
C GLY A 46 4.29 -3.19 -12.27
N ASP A 47 3.49 -2.56 -13.14
CA ASP A 47 2.12 -2.96 -13.47
C ASP A 47 1.80 -2.74 -14.96
N THR A 48 0.77 -3.43 -15.46
CA THR A 48 0.22 -3.24 -16.82
C THR A 48 -1.16 -2.59 -16.79
N ARG A 49 -1.70 -2.32 -15.59
CA ARG A 49 -3.05 -1.81 -15.38
C ARG A 49 -3.08 -0.96 -14.10
N SER A 50 -2.99 0.36 -14.28
CA SER A 50 -2.72 1.28 -13.18
C SER A 50 -3.82 1.33 -12.10
N ILE A 51 -5.05 0.88 -12.39
CA ILE A 51 -6.15 0.87 -11.42
C ILE A 51 -5.89 -0.04 -10.21
N THR A 52 -5.06 -1.08 -10.37
CA THR A 52 -4.75 -2.02 -9.28
C THR A 52 -3.57 -1.58 -8.43
N PHE A 53 -2.89 -0.50 -8.81
CA PHE A 53 -1.73 0.02 -8.07
C PHE A 53 -2.18 0.85 -6.87
N TYR A 54 -1.51 0.62 -5.74
CA TYR A 54 -1.58 1.47 -4.56
C TYR A 54 -0.26 1.38 -3.78
N ARG A 55 0.02 2.41 -2.99
CA ARG A 55 1.25 2.49 -2.18
C ARG A 55 1.15 1.59 -0.94
N PRO A 56 2.28 1.03 -0.44
CA PRO A 56 3.64 1.17 -0.98
C PRO A 56 3.94 0.29 -2.21
N TYR A 57 3.19 -0.78 -2.39
CA TYR A 57 3.19 -1.68 -3.54
C TYR A 57 1.88 -2.48 -3.53
N PRO A 58 1.36 -2.95 -4.68
CA PRO A 58 0.12 -3.72 -4.73
C PRO A 58 0.30 -5.12 -4.12
N THR A 59 -0.79 -5.71 -3.61
CA THR A 59 -0.83 -7.12 -3.26
C THR A 59 -0.88 -8.00 -4.50
N PHE A 60 -0.14 -9.10 -4.47
CA PHE A 60 -0.18 -10.14 -5.48
C PHE A 60 -1.02 -11.31 -4.96
N MET A 61 -2.08 -11.65 -5.69
CA MET A 61 -2.96 -12.77 -5.33
C MET A 61 -2.57 -14.01 -6.14
N GLU A 62 -2.32 -15.12 -5.46
CA GLU A 62 -2.01 -16.40 -6.09
C GLU A 62 -3.29 -17.21 -6.38
N HIS A 63 -4.16 -17.37 -5.38
CA HIS A 63 -5.44 -18.06 -5.54
C HIS A 63 -6.50 -17.49 -4.59
N ARG A 64 -7.79 -17.72 -4.89
CA ARG A 64 -8.91 -17.39 -3.99
C ARG A 64 -9.09 -18.48 -2.93
N ALA A 65 -9.27 -18.12 -1.66
CA ALA A 65 -9.64 -19.11 -0.64
C ALA A 65 -10.92 -19.87 -1.06
N ARG A 66 -10.91 -21.20 -0.92
CA ARG A 66 -12.11 -22.01 -1.16
C ARG A 66 -13.02 -21.88 0.06
N VAL A 67 -14.25 -21.45 -0.17
CA VAL A 67 -15.29 -21.46 0.86
C VAL A 67 -16.08 -22.76 0.68
N ALA A 68 -16.08 -23.62 1.70
CA ALA A 68 -16.96 -24.78 1.72
C ALA A 68 -18.41 -24.29 1.82
N THR A 69 -19.24 -24.68 0.86
CA THR A 69 -20.68 -24.39 0.81
C THR A 69 -21.43 -25.44 1.61
#